data_AF-A0AAI8VDX0-F1
#
_entry.id   AF-A0AAI8VDX0-F1
#
_cell.length_a   1.000
_cell.length_b   1.000
_cell.length_c   1.000
_cell.angle_alpha   90.00
_cell.angle_beta   90.00
_cell.angle_gamma   90.00
#
_symmetry.space_group_name_H-M   'P 1'
#
loop_
_entity.id
_entity.type
_entity.pdbx_description
1 polymer ?
#
loop_
_entity_poly.entity_id
_entity_poly.type
_entity_poly.pdbx_seq_one_letter_code
_entity_poly.pdbx_strand_id
1 'polypeptide(L)'
;MRRRRLRTTRTTGPARRTVTIYANSHAVLRIVANNLGVFLSHCHIELSIEMGGSAALLEAPEHLVGYRIRHEHIDVCEAMNISTTGNALWSDAAGLVTVSPTVYTGSQYPSS
;
A
#
# COMPACT_ATOMS: atom_id res chain seq x y z
N MET A 1 -20.38 12.52 36.04
CA MET A 1 -19.03 12.11 35.59
C MET A 1 -18.62 12.91 34.35
N ARG A 2 -17.80 13.96 34.51
CA ARG A 2 -17.29 14.75 33.39
C ARG A 2 -16.17 13.97 32.69
N ARG A 3 -16.40 13.52 31.45
CA ARG A 3 -15.32 13.05 30.58
C ARG A 3 -14.39 14.23 30.34
N ARG A 4 -13.22 14.22 31.00
CA ARG A 4 -12.14 15.17 30.77
C ARG A 4 -11.71 14.99 29.30
N ARG A 5 -12.18 15.87 28.41
CA ARG A 5 -11.61 15.97 27.06
C ARG A 5 -10.14 16.32 27.26
N LEU A 6 -9.27 15.33 27.07
CA LEU A 6 -7.85 15.56 26.88
C LEU A 6 -7.74 16.41 25.61
N ARG A 7 -7.61 17.72 25.78
CA ARG A 7 -7.22 18.64 24.73
C ARG A 7 -5.75 18.34 24.45
N THR A 8 -5.50 17.30 23.65
CA THR A 8 -4.19 17.08 23.04
C THR A 8 -3.97 18.29 22.15
N THR A 9 -3.10 19.21 22.53
CA THR A 9 -2.60 20.25 21.63
C THR A 9 -2.00 19.52 20.44
N ARG A 10 -2.74 19.49 19.33
CA ARG A 10 -2.30 18.92 18.05
C ARG A 10 -1.17 19.81 17.54
N THR A 11 0.06 19.53 17.95
CA THR A 11 1.23 20.00 17.22
C THR A 11 1.13 19.36 15.83
N THR A 12 0.68 20.13 14.85
CA THR A 12 0.78 19.75 13.45
C THR A 12 2.26 19.71 13.12
N GLY A 13 2.84 18.51 13.17
CA GLY A 13 4.15 18.26 12.57
C GLY A 13 4.11 18.58 11.06
N PRO A 14 5.27 18.64 10.41
CA PRO A 14 5.34 18.93 8.99
C PRO A 14 4.53 17.90 8.19
N ALA A 15 3.59 18.38 7.38
CA ALA A 15 2.84 17.52 6.45
C ALA A 15 3.72 17.24 5.23
N ARG A 16 4.09 15.97 5.05
CA ARG A 16 4.99 15.51 3.98
C ARG A 16 4.66 14.06 3.60
N ARG A 17 5.02 13.67 2.37
CA ARG A 17 4.78 12.32 1.82
C ARG A 17 5.94 11.34 2.02
N THR A 18 7.14 11.86 2.28
CA THR A 18 8.35 11.06 2.46
C THR A 18 9.12 11.60 3.64
N VAL A 19 9.55 10.74 4.56
CA VAL A 19 10.39 11.11 5.71
C VAL A 19 11.68 10.28 5.69
N THR A 20 12.76 10.86 6.19
CA THR A 20 14.02 10.13 6.37
C THR A 20 14.02 9.49 7.75
N ILE A 21 14.36 8.20 7.81
CA ILE A 21 14.57 7.46 9.06
C ILE A 21 16.08 7.18 9.13
N TYR A 22 16.73 7.64 10.18
CA TYR A 22 18.16 7.40 10.39
C TYR A 22 18.41 6.01 10.98
N ALA A 23 19.65 5.52 10.89
CA ALA A 23 20.03 4.24 11.48
C ALA A 23 19.72 4.21 13.00
N ASN A 24 19.20 3.08 13.48
CA ASN A 24 18.80 2.88 14.88
C ASN A 24 17.81 3.93 15.42
N SER A 25 16.97 4.48 14.56
CA SER A 25 15.95 5.47 14.93
C SER A 25 14.53 5.01 14.55
N HIS A 26 13.53 5.82 14.88
CA HIS A 26 12.13 5.57 14.51
C HIS A 26 11.46 6.88 14.09
N ALA A 27 10.38 6.78 13.32
CA ALA A 27 9.50 7.90 12.99
C ALA A 27 8.09 7.61 13.46
N VAL A 28 7.41 8.63 13.98
CA VAL A 28 5.99 8.56 14.36
C VAL A 28 5.18 9.34 13.33
N LEU A 29 4.34 8.62 12.60
CA LEU A 29 3.49 9.20 11.55
C LEU A 29 2.04 9.27 12.03
N ARG A 30 1.35 10.34 11.64
CA ARG A 30 -0.10 10.47 11.80
C ARG A 30 -0.71 10.72 10.43
N ILE A 31 -1.50 9.76 9.97
CA ILE A 31 -2.22 9.82 8.70
C ILE A 31 -3.70 9.97 9.05
N VAL A 32 -4.40 10.86 8.32
CA VAL A 32 -5.85 10.95 8.37
C VAL A 32 -6.38 10.07 7.26
N ALA A 33 -7.13 9.03 7.60
CA ALA A 33 -7.86 8.20 6.65
C ALA A 33 -9.09 8.98 6.15
N ASN A 34 -8.91 9.71 5.04
CA ASN A 34 -9.98 10.46 4.37
C ASN A 34 -9.94 10.34 2.84
N ASN A 35 -9.25 9.33 2.31
CA ASN A 35 -9.14 9.04 0.89
C ASN A 35 -9.27 7.53 0.65
N LEU A 36 -10.40 7.08 0.13
CA LEU A 36 -10.67 5.65 -0.05
C LEU A 36 -9.66 5.01 -1.03
N GLY A 37 -9.11 3.85 -0.68
CA GLY A 37 -8.22 3.11 -1.57
C GLY A 37 -7.15 2.26 -0.88
N VAL A 38 -6.20 1.80 -1.68
CA VAL A 38 -5.01 1.06 -1.25
C VAL A 38 -3.79 1.93 -1.48
N PHE A 39 -3.02 2.20 -0.42
CA PHE A 39 -1.86 3.11 -0.48
C PHE A 39 -0.58 2.36 -0.14
N LEU A 40 0.42 2.46 -1.03
CA LEU A 40 1.73 1.88 -0.80
C LEU A 40 2.58 2.82 0.08
N SER A 41 3.02 2.31 1.22
CA SER A 41 4.04 2.93 2.07
C SER A 41 5.32 2.12 1.96
N HIS A 42 6.36 2.68 1.36
CA HIS A 42 7.60 1.95 1.11
C HIS A 42 8.83 2.82 1.38
N CYS A 43 9.97 2.15 1.54
CA CYS A 43 11.26 2.81 1.48
C CYS A 43 11.50 3.31 0.05
N HIS A 44 11.89 4.57 -0.14
CA HIS A 44 12.15 5.11 -1.48
C HIS A 44 13.59 4.77 -1.98
N ILE A 45 14.05 3.58 -1.65
CA ILE A 45 15.32 2.98 -2.09
C ILE A 45 14.95 1.65 -2.73
N GLU A 46 15.20 1.51 -4.04
CA GLU A 46 14.72 0.40 -4.86
C GLU A 46 14.99 -0.98 -4.23
N LEU A 47 16.25 -1.22 -3.85
CA LEU A 47 16.65 -2.48 -3.23
C LEU A 47 15.87 -2.78 -1.94
N SER A 48 15.51 -1.75 -1.17
CA SER A 48 14.74 -1.94 0.06
C SER A 48 13.28 -2.31 -0.21
N ILE A 49 12.68 -1.82 -1.30
CA ILE A 49 11.29 -2.15 -1.69
C ILE A 49 11.20 -3.66 -1.96
N GLU A 50 12.16 -4.19 -2.70
CA GLU A 50 12.17 -5.57 -3.17
C GLU A 50 12.52 -6.59 -2.09
N MET A 51 13.35 -6.18 -1.13
CA MET A 51 13.58 -6.93 0.11
C MET A 51 12.34 -6.96 1.03
N GLY A 52 11.23 -6.35 0.63
CA GLY A 52 9.97 -6.34 1.40
C GLY A 52 9.82 -5.12 2.31
N GLY A 53 10.61 -4.06 2.11
CA GLY A 53 10.52 -2.77 2.82
C GLY A 53 9.31 -1.93 2.37
N SER A 54 8.15 -2.57 2.28
CA SER A 54 6.90 -2.04 1.76
C SER A 54 5.72 -2.54 2.58
N ALA A 55 4.70 -1.70 2.73
CA ALA A 55 3.44 -2.03 3.37
C ALA A 55 2.29 -1.40 2.59
N ALA A 56 1.16 -2.11 2.49
CA ALA A 56 -0.07 -1.59 1.91
C ALA A 56 -1.02 -1.15 3.03
N LEU A 57 -1.45 0.11 3.00
CA LEU A 57 -2.51 0.63 3.85
C LEU A 57 -3.84 0.51 3.09
N LEU A 58 -4.75 -0.32 3.60
CA LEU A 58 -6.10 -0.48 3.06
C LEU A 58 -7.05 0.43 3.82
N GLU A 59 -7.59 1.46 3.15
CA GLU A 59 -8.53 2.40 3.74
C GLU A 59 -9.97 2.05 3.36
N ALA A 60 -10.80 1.75 4.37
CA ALA A 60 -12.25 1.53 4.24
C ALA A 60 -12.62 0.53 3.11
N PRO A 61 -12.15 -0.74 3.19
CA PRO A 61 -12.38 -1.76 2.16
C PRO A 61 -13.87 -2.03 1.90
N GLU A 62 -14.72 -1.87 2.91
CA GLU A 62 -16.18 -2.02 2.81
C GLU A 62 -16.81 -1.07 1.80
N HIS A 63 -16.20 0.10 1.58
CA HIS A 63 -16.66 1.08 0.60
C HIS A 63 -16.13 0.82 -0.82
N LEU A 64 -15.18 -0.12 -0.98
CA LEU A 64 -14.63 -0.52 -2.27
C LEU A 64 -15.37 -1.72 -2.88
N VAL A 65 -16.28 -2.35 -2.12
CA VAL A 65 -17.10 -3.47 -2.61
C VAL A 65 -18.02 -2.98 -3.74
N GLY A 66 -17.84 -3.54 -4.94
CA GLY A 66 -18.59 -3.14 -6.14
C GLY A 66 -18.04 -1.90 -6.85
N TYR A 67 -16.88 -1.38 -6.43
CA TYR A 67 -16.16 -0.34 -7.18
C TYR A 67 -15.90 -0.81 -8.61
N ARG A 68 -16.27 0.02 -9.60
CA ARG A 68 -16.12 -0.27 -11.02
C ARG A 68 -14.70 0.09 -11.46
N ILE A 69 -13.86 -0.92 -11.60
CA ILE A 69 -12.54 -0.77 -12.22
C ILE A 69 -12.74 -0.54 -13.73
N ARG A 70 -11.99 0.40 -14.30
CA ARG A 70 -12.01 0.65 -15.76
C ARG A 70 -11.55 -0.59 -16.50
N HIS A 71 -12.22 -0.91 -17.60
CA HIS A 71 -11.92 -2.09 -18.42
C HIS A 71 -10.45 -2.13 -18.86
N GLU A 72 -9.88 -0.98 -19.21
CA GLU A 72 -8.46 -0.82 -19.57
C GLU A 72 -7.47 -1.42 -18.54
N HIS A 73 -7.78 -1.35 -17.23
CA HIS A 73 -6.92 -1.98 -16.21
C HIS A 73 -7.09 -3.50 -16.18
N ILE A 74 -8.29 -4.00 -16.45
CA ILE A 74 -8.59 -5.43 -16.53
C ILE A 74 -7.87 -6.03 -17.73
N ASP A 75 -7.91 -5.36 -18.89
CA ASP A 75 -7.25 -5.80 -20.12
C ASP A 75 -5.72 -5.93 -19.93
N VAL A 76 -5.12 -5.00 -19.18
CA VAL A 76 -3.69 -5.06 -18.82
C VAL A 76 -3.39 -6.25 -17.90
N CYS A 77 -4.24 -6.52 -16.91
CA CYS A 77 -4.09 -7.71 -16.05
C CYS A 77 -4.20 -9.01 -16.86
N GLU A 78 -5.17 -9.10 -17.78
CA GLU A 78 -5.35 -10.25 -18.67
C GLU A 78 -4.14 -10.46 -19.59
N ALA A 79 -3.62 -9.38 -20.19
CA ALA A 79 -2.42 -9.43 -21.03
C ALA A 79 -1.17 -9.89 -20.27
N MET A 80 -1.08 -9.61 -18.96
CA MET A 80 0.00 -10.06 -18.09
C MET A 80 -0.30 -11.41 -17.40
N ASN A 81 -1.41 -12.06 -17.74
CA ASN A 81 -1.85 -13.32 -17.13
C ASN A 81 -1.99 -13.23 -15.59
N ILE A 82 -2.43 -12.06 -15.09
CA ILE A 82 -2.69 -11.78 -13.67
C ILE A 82 -4.19 -11.95 -13.41
N SER A 83 -4.54 -12.79 -12.44
CA SER A 83 -5.93 -12.97 -12.01
C SER A 83 -6.49 -11.68 -11.41
N THR A 84 -7.63 -11.23 -11.93
CA THR A 84 -8.41 -10.13 -11.35
C THR A 84 -9.35 -10.61 -10.24
N THR A 85 -9.58 -11.91 -10.12
CA THR A 85 -10.31 -12.49 -8.98
C THR A 85 -9.34 -12.93 -7.89
N GLY A 86 -9.74 -12.84 -6.63
CA GLY A 86 -8.98 -13.30 -5.47
C GLY A 86 -8.39 -12.17 -4.65
N ASN A 87 -7.17 -12.36 -4.15
CA ASN A 87 -6.42 -11.39 -3.35
C ASN A 87 -6.14 -10.06 -4.08
N ALA A 88 -6.17 -10.06 -5.41
CA ALA A 88 -6.00 -8.89 -6.25
C ALA A 88 -7.20 -7.92 -6.19
N LEU A 89 -8.40 -8.41 -5.83
CA LEU A 89 -9.65 -7.63 -5.69
C LEU A 89 -10.45 -7.94 -4.42
N TRP A 90 -9.80 -8.42 -3.35
CA TRP A 90 -10.42 -8.67 -2.05
C TRP A 90 -11.56 -9.72 -2.05
N SER A 91 -11.52 -10.75 -2.91
CA SER A 91 -12.52 -11.82 -2.85
C SER A 91 -12.12 -13.03 -1.99
N ASP A 92 -10.83 -13.38 -1.93
CA ASP A 92 -10.26 -14.42 -1.05
C ASP A 92 -8.73 -14.24 -0.91
N ALA A 93 -8.09 -14.95 0.03
CA ALA A 93 -6.63 -14.95 0.20
C ALA A 93 -5.91 -16.05 -0.60
N ALA A 94 -6.64 -16.74 -1.48
CA ALA A 94 -6.08 -17.83 -2.29
C ALA A 94 -5.11 -17.26 -3.32
N GLY A 95 -3.95 -17.92 -3.50
CA GLY A 95 -2.93 -17.48 -4.45
C GLY A 95 -2.07 -16.29 -4.00
N LEU A 96 -2.04 -15.96 -2.70
CA LEU A 96 -1.12 -14.95 -2.18
C LEU A 96 0.34 -15.37 -2.39
N VAL A 97 1.04 -14.62 -3.25
CA VAL A 97 2.49 -14.70 -3.40
C VAL A 97 3.10 -14.09 -2.14
N THR A 98 3.34 -14.95 -1.14
CA THR A 98 3.98 -14.58 0.13
C THR A 98 5.49 -14.62 0.07
N VAL A 99 6.04 -15.13 -1.03
CA VAL A 99 7.47 -15.27 -1.27
C VAL A 99 7.87 -14.43 -2.47
N SER A 100 8.86 -13.55 -2.27
CA SER A 100 9.41 -12.76 -3.36
C SER A 100 10.12 -13.70 -4.36
N PRO A 101 10.02 -13.46 -5.67
CA PRO A 101 10.79 -14.20 -6.67
C PRO A 101 12.29 -14.13 -6.37
N THR A 102 13.04 -15.21 -6.65
CA THR A 102 14.50 -15.24 -6.47
C THR A 102 15.28 -14.60 -7.62
N VAL A 103 14.58 -14.22 -8.71
CA VAL A 103 15.16 -13.58 -9.89
C VAL A 103 14.76 -12.11 -9.91
N TYR A 104 15.76 -11.22 -9.93
CA TYR A 104 15.58 -9.77 -10.03
C TYR A 104 15.53 -9.36 -11.51
N THR A 105 14.35 -8.94 -11.97
CA THR A 105 14.18 -8.35 -13.31
C THR A 105 14.09 -6.80 -13.24
N GLY A 106 14.14 -6.23 -12.02
CA GLY A 106 13.95 -4.80 -11.79
C GLY A 106 12.65 -4.27 -12.42
N SER A 107 12.63 -2.99 -12.79
CA SER A 107 11.52 -2.39 -13.55
C SER A 107 11.53 -2.73 -15.05
N GLN A 108 12.34 -3.70 -15.48
CA GLN A 108 12.31 -4.14 -16.87
C GLN A 108 11.05 -4.95 -17.08
N TYR A 109 10.20 -4.50 -18.00
CA TYR A 109 9.21 -5.37 -18.61
C TYR A 109 9.96 -6.62 -19.08
N PRO A 110 9.51 -7.85 -18.72
CA PRO A 110 10.04 -9.03 -19.37
C PRO A 110 9.79 -8.82 -20.86
N SER A 111 10.87 -8.65 -21.63
CA SER A 111 10.78 -8.62 -23.08
C SER A 111 10.16 -9.95 -23.49
N SER A 112 8.93 -9.88 -24.00
CA SER A 112 8.25 -10.95 -24.71
C SER A 112 9.17 -11.68 -25.69
#